data_AF-A0A822EDR3-F1
#
_entry.id   AF-A0A822EDR3-F1
#
_cell.length_a   1.000
_cell.length_b   1.000
_cell.length_c   1.000
_cell.angle_alpha   90.00
_cell.angle_beta   90.00
_cell.angle_gamma   90.00
#
_symmetry.space_group_name_H-M   'P 1'
#
loop_
_entity.id
_entity.type
_entity.pdbx_description
1 polymer ?
#
loop_
_entity_poly.entity_id
_entity_poly.type
_entity_poly.pdbx_seq_one_letter_code
_entity_poly.pdbx_strand_id
1 'polypeptide(L)'
;MVCNRVSLKSFVQMIFFLGYMVGSLVFGILSDKFGRRPIMGVSFVVITLASFMCAFAPHSKLRFEISYAFFVFGRFLLACAIRGVGLTGFVIGVEIVGPKQRLFTGIV
;
A
#
# COMPACT_ATOMS: atom_id res chain seq x y z
N MET A 1 16.70 -11.74 6.40
CA MET A 1 17.63 -10.61 6.51
C MET A 1 17.33 -9.65 7.68
N VAL A 2 16.06 -9.46 8.11
CA VAL A 2 15.70 -8.49 9.17
C VAL A 2 15.33 -9.15 10.53
N CYS A 3 15.23 -10.49 10.59
CA CYS A 3 14.63 -11.18 11.74
C CYS A 3 15.37 -11.09 13.08
N ASN A 4 16.68 -10.83 13.11
CA ASN A 4 17.50 -10.89 14.33
C ASN A 4 17.85 -9.51 14.95
N ARG A 5 17.57 -8.39 14.27
CA ARG A 5 17.89 -7.05 14.78
C ARG A 5 16.62 -6.25 15.05
N VAL A 6 16.29 -6.05 16.33
CA VAL A 6 15.07 -5.36 16.77
C VAL A 6 15.00 -3.94 16.22
N SER A 7 16.10 -3.18 16.26
CA SER A 7 16.13 -1.79 15.77
C SER A 7 15.81 -1.63 14.27
N LEU A 8 16.27 -2.56 13.42
CA LEU A 8 15.94 -2.51 11.99
C LEU A 8 14.48 -2.87 11.71
N LYS A 9 13.88 -3.78 12.49
CA LYS A 9 12.45 -4.12 12.33
C LYS A 9 11.58 -2.90 12.61
N SER A 10 11.85 -2.19 13.70
CA SER A 10 11.09 -1.01 14.10
C SER A 10 11.17 0.10 13.06
N PHE A 11 12.34 0.30 12.45
CA PHE A 11 12.53 1.29 11.40
C PHE A 11 11.73 0.96 10.13
N VAL A 12 11.75 -0.30 9.69
CA VAL A 12 10.94 -0.78 8.56
C VAL A 12 9.45 -0.59 8.84
N GLN A 13 9.01 -0.88 10.06
CA GLN A 13 7.60 -0.73 10.45
C GLN A 13 7.16 0.73 10.51
N MET A 14 8.01 1.62 11.01
CA MET A 14 7.76 3.06 10.98
C MET A 14 7.59 3.57 9.55
N ILE A 15 8.49 3.19 8.64
CA ILE A 15 8.42 3.56 7.23
C ILE A 15 7.17 2.97 6.56
N PHE A 16 6.79 1.75 6.92
CA PHE A 16 5.55 1.14 6.43
C PHE A 16 4.34 2.00 6.80
N PHE A 17 4.20 2.42 8.06
CA PHE A 17 3.11 3.32 8.48
C PHE A 17 3.20 4.71 7.85
N LEU A 18 4.40 5.20 7.56
CA LEU A 18 4.59 6.45 6.83
C LEU A 18 4.03 6.35 5.40
N GLY A 19 4.37 5.28 4.68
CA GLY A 19 3.83 5.00 3.34
C GLY A 19 2.33 4.77 3.35
N TYR A 20 1.83 4.17 4.42
CA TYR A 20 0.40 3.99 4.67
C TYR A 20 -0.37 5.31 4.75
N MET A 21 0.17 6.29 5.49
CA MET A 21 -0.43 7.61 5.64
C MET A 21 -0.40 8.37 4.32
N VAL A 22 0.75 8.39 3.65
CA VAL A 22 0.91 9.02 2.33
C VAL A 22 -0.04 8.39 1.31
N GLY A 23 -0.14 7.07 1.27
CA GLY A 23 -1.05 6.36 0.37
C GLY A 23 -2.50 6.70 0.60
N SER A 24 -2.94 6.82 1.85
CA SER A 24 -4.32 7.22 2.15
C SER A 24 -4.67 8.61 1.60
N LEU A 25 -3.75 9.57 1.68
CA LEU A 25 -3.96 10.93 1.18
C LEU A 25 -3.89 10.99 -0.35
N VAL A 26 -2.85 10.40 -0.94
CA VAL A 26 -2.62 10.47 -2.39
C VAL A 26 -3.73 9.73 -3.13
N PHE A 27 -4.07 8.49 -2.75
CA PHE A 27 -5.12 7.73 -3.42
C PHE A 27 -6.51 8.29 -3.16
N GLY A 28 -6.75 8.96 -2.03
CA GLY A 28 -7.97 9.73 -1.81
C GLY A 28 -8.13 10.81 -2.89
N ILE A 29 -7.16 11.73 -2.97
CA ILE A 29 -7.19 12.84 -3.93
C ILE A 29 -7.20 12.34 -5.38
N LEU A 30 -6.44 11.29 -5.69
CA LEU A 30 -6.41 10.69 -7.03
C LEU A 30 -7.76 10.07 -7.41
N SER A 31 -8.40 9.37 -6.47
CA SER A 31 -9.70 8.74 -6.70
C SER A 31 -10.81 9.76 -6.97
N ASP A 32 -10.72 10.94 -6.36
CA ASP A 32 -11.68 12.02 -6.60
C ASP A 32 -11.44 12.74 -7.94
N LYS A 33 -10.20 12.77 -8.45
CA LYS A 33 -9.87 13.45 -9.73
C LYS A 33 -9.94 12.58 -10.98
N PHE A 34 -9.47 11.33 -10.91
CA PHE A 34 -9.29 10.48 -12.11
C PHE A 34 -10.44 9.47 -12.33
N GLY A 35 -11.45 9.46 -11.44
CA GLY A 35 -12.55 8.50 -11.48
C GLY A 35 -12.21 7.19 -10.77
N ARG A 36 -13.20 6.62 -10.07
CA ARG A 36 -13.02 5.51 -9.11
C ARG A 36 -12.61 4.16 -9.72
N ARG A 37 -12.98 3.87 -10.97
CA ARG A 37 -12.67 2.59 -11.66
C ARG A 37 -11.20 2.42 -12.10
N PRO A 38 -10.57 3.38 -12.82
CA PRO A 38 -9.18 3.23 -13.26
C PRO A 38 -8.19 3.23 -12.09
N ILE A 39 -8.51 3.94 -10.99
CA ILE A 39 -7.64 4.03 -9.81
C ILE A 39 -7.41 2.67 -9.16
N MET A 40 -8.41 1.78 -9.14
CA MET A 40 -8.27 0.42 -8.62
C MET A 40 -7.28 -0.38 -9.46
N GLY A 41 -7.42 -0.34 -10.78
CA GLY A 41 -6.53 -1.06 -11.69
C GLY A 41 -5.06 -0.63 -11.52
N VAL A 42 -4.81 0.68 -11.46
CA VAL A 42 -3.46 1.23 -11.23
C VAL A 42 -2.91 0.76 -9.88
N SER A 43 -3.71 0.77 -8.82
CA SER A 43 -3.29 0.33 -7.51
C SER A 43 -2.89 -1.15 -7.48
N PHE A 44 -3.64 -2.02 -8.17
CA PHE A 44 -3.29 -3.45 -8.30
C PHE A 44 -1.97 -3.65 -9.04
N VAL A 45 -1.74 -2.91 -10.13
CA VAL A 45 -0.47 -2.95 -10.86
C VAL A 45 0.70 -2.54 -9.96
N VAL A 46 0.53 -1.47 -9.18
CA VAL A 46 1.56 -0.99 -8.24
C VAL A 46 1.82 -2.02 -7.12
N ILE A 47 0.78 -2.66 -6.58
CA ILE A 47 0.93 -3.73 -5.57
C ILE A 47 1.71 -4.92 -6.14
N THR A 48 1.35 -5.38 -7.34
CA THR A 48 2.00 -6.51 -7.98
C THR A 48 3.47 -6.20 -8.26
N LEU A 49 3.77 -5.02 -8.82
CA LEU A 49 5.14 -4.57 -9.06
C LEU A 49 5.96 -4.45 -7.76
N ALA A 50 5.38 -3.86 -6.70
CA ALA A 50 6.05 -3.72 -5.42
C ALA A 50 6.29 -5.09 -4.74
N SER A 51 5.36 -6.03 -4.91
CA SER A 51 5.48 -7.41 -4.41
C SER A 51 6.56 -8.17 -5.15
N PHE A 52 6.62 -8.04 -6.48
CA PHE A 52 7.68 -8.63 -7.30
C PHE A 52 9.05 -8.03 -6.95
N MET A 53 9.15 -6.72 -6.76
CA MET A 53 10.38 -6.08 -6.29
C MET A 53 10.85 -6.62 -4.93
N CYS A 54 9.91 -6.91 -4.02
CA CYS A 54 10.24 -7.54 -2.74
C CYS A 54 10.64 -9.03 -2.88
N ALA A 55 10.00 -9.76 -3.79
CA ALA A 55 10.24 -11.19 -4.02
C ALA A 55 11.57 -11.45 -4.73
N PHE A 56 11.94 -10.60 -5.68
CA PHE A 56 13.21 -10.67 -6.41
C PHE A 56 14.39 -10.05 -5.66
N ALA A 57 14.20 -9.62 -4.39
CA ALA A 57 15.29 -9.07 -3.59
C ALA A 57 16.42 -10.12 -3.46
N PRO A 58 17.63 -9.85 -3.98
CA PRO A 58 18.66 -10.87 -4.18
C PRO A 58 19.17 -11.43 -2.84
N HIS A 59 19.21 -12.76 -2.78
CA HIS A 59 19.60 -13.58 -1.61
C HIS A 59 21.08 -13.49 -1.22
N SER A 60 21.88 -12.65 -1.89
CA SER A 60 23.33 -12.60 -1.72
C SER A 60 23.74 -11.67 -0.58
N LYS A 61 24.39 -12.25 0.44
CA LYS A 61 24.96 -11.55 1.62
C LYS A 61 25.98 -10.44 1.27
N LEU A 62 26.41 -10.34 0.01
CA LEU A 62 27.49 -9.45 -0.44
C LEU A 62 27.09 -7.98 -0.64
N ARG A 63 25.79 -7.63 -0.63
CA ARG A 63 25.32 -6.25 -0.84
C ARG A 63 24.11 -5.90 0.03
N PHE A 64 24.29 -6.02 1.34
CA PHE A 64 23.22 -5.88 2.34
C PHE A 64 22.53 -4.50 2.31
N GLU A 65 23.28 -3.43 1.99
CA GLU A 65 22.77 -2.06 2.05
C GLU A 65 21.79 -1.72 0.90
N ILE A 66 22.14 -2.07 -0.34
CA ILE A 66 21.25 -1.85 -1.50
C ILE A 66 20.03 -2.78 -1.42
N SER A 67 20.19 -4.05 -1.06
CA SER A 67 19.06 -4.97 -0.90
C SER A 67 18.10 -4.52 0.22
N TYR A 68 18.62 -3.95 1.30
CA TYR A 68 17.79 -3.40 2.38
C TYR A 68 17.02 -2.14 1.94
N ALA A 69 17.67 -1.22 1.21
CA ALA A 69 16.99 -0.03 0.68
C ALA A 69 15.85 -0.39 -0.29
N PHE A 70 16.09 -1.32 -1.22
CA PHE A 70 15.05 -1.81 -2.14
C PHE A 70 13.90 -2.50 -1.40
N PHE A 71 14.19 -3.30 -0.37
CA PHE A 71 13.17 -3.94 0.45
C PHE A 71 12.33 -2.93 1.23
N VAL A 72 12.95 -1.91 1.83
CA VAL A 72 12.28 -0.82 2.56
C VAL A 72 11.42 0.00 1.61
N PHE A 73 11.94 0.36 0.45
CA PHE A 73 11.22 1.13 -0.57
C PHE A 73 10.04 0.33 -1.15
N GLY A 74 10.24 -0.96 -1.44
CA GLY A 74 9.17 -1.86 -1.87
C GLY A 74 8.06 -1.97 -0.82
N ARG A 75 8.41 -2.08 0.47
CA ARG A 75 7.45 -2.08 1.58
C ARG A 75 6.68 -0.77 1.69
N PHE A 76 7.33 0.37 1.48
CA PHE A 76 6.67 1.68 1.47
C PHE A 76 5.65 1.80 0.33
N LEU A 77 6.04 1.42 -0.90
CA LEU A 77 5.15 1.40 -2.06
C LEU A 77 3.98 0.44 -1.88
N LEU A 78 4.25 -0.75 -1.33
CA LEU A 78 3.22 -1.73 -1.02
C LEU A 78 2.23 -1.18 0.01
N ALA A 79 2.72 -0.55 1.09
CA ALA A 79 1.87 0.07 2.11
C ALA A 79 0.97 1.17 1.55
N CYS A 80 1.55 2.00 0.69
CA CYS A 80 0.87 3.10 -0.01
C CYS A 80 -0.28 2.55 -0.88
N ALA A 81 0.02 1.56 -1.71
CA ALA A 81 -0.94 1.00 -2.66
C ALA A 81 -2.02 0.14 -1.98
N ILE A 82 -1.66 -0.70 -0.99
CA ILE A 82 -2.65 -1.47 -0.20
C ILE A 82 -3.67 -0.55 0.46
N ARG A 83 -3.21 0.58 1.01
CA ARG A 83 -4.13 1.54 1.63
C ARG A 83 -5.01 2.26 0.63
N GLY A 84 -4.46 2.60 -0.53
CA GLY A 84 -5.24 3.15 -1.63
C GLY A 84 -6.37 2.22 -2.07
N VAL A 85 -6.08 0.93 -2.27
CA VAL A 85 -7.09 -0.07 -2.63
C VAL A 85 -8.16 -0.23 -1.56
N GLY A 86 -7.77 -0.27 -0.28
CA GLY A 86 -8.73 -0.42 0.83
C GLY A 86 -9.74 0.72 0.88
N LEU A 87 -9.27 1.97 0.76
CA LEU A 87 -10.14 3.15 0.79
C LEU A 87 -11.04 3.23 -0.45
N THR A 88 -10.46 3.06 -1.63
CA THR A 88 -11.21 3.12 -2.90
C THR A 88 -12.20 1.97 -3.03
N GLY A 89 -11.85 0.78 -2.52
CA GLY A 89 -12.74 -0.37 -2.37
C GLY A 89 -13.96 -0.08 -1.52
N PHE A 90 -13.74 0.46 -0.31
CA PHE A 90 -14.82 0.84 0.58
C PHE A 90 -15.76 1.87 -0.06
N VAL A 91 -15.18 2.89 -0.70
CA VAL A 91 -15.92 3.97 -1.34
C VAL A 91 -16.80 3.47 -2.50
N ILE A 92 -16.29 2.58 -3.36
CA ILE A 92 -17.07 1.97 -4.44
C ILE A 92 -18.19 1.08 -3.89
N GLY A 93 -17.92 0.34 -2.81
CA GLY A 93 -18.95 -0.44 -2.12
C GLY A 93 -20.12 0.42 -1.65
N VAL A 94 -19.82 1.56 -1.03
CA VAL A 94 -20.82 2.56 -0.61
C VAL A 94 -21.55 3.23 -1.79
N GLU A 95 -20.91 3.37 -2.94
CA GLU A 95 -21.57 3.88 -4.15
C GLU A 95 -22.59 2.89 -4.71
N ILE A 96 -22.28 1.59 -4.70
CA ILE A 96 -23.13 0.53 -5.23
C ILE A 96 -24.40 0.34 -4.38
N VAL A 97 -24.29 0.49 -3.06
CA VAL A 97 -25.38 0.17 -2.10
C VAL A 97 -26.51 1.23 -2.08
N GLY A 98 -26.40 2.33 -2.85
CA GLY A 98 -27.46 3.33 -2.98
C GLY A 98 -27.72 4.16 -1.70
N PRO A 99 -28.35 5.35 -1.79
CA PRO A 99 -28.37 6.33 -0.69
C PRO A 99 -29.10 5.85 0.58
N LYS A 100 -30.03 4.90 0.45
CA LYS A 100 -30.84 4.41 1.58
C LYS A 100 -30.09 3.50 2.56
N GLN A 101 -28.98 2.88 2.16
CA GLN A 101 -28.28 1.89 2.99
C GLN A 101 -26.82 2.27 3.31
N ARG A 102 -26.33 3.44 2.86
CA ARG A 102 -24.95 3.92 3.09
C ARG A 102 -24.54 3.97 4.57
N LEU A 103 -25.46 4.35 5.46
CA LEU A 103 -25.20 4.46 6.90
C LEU A 103 -24.95 3.10 7.56
N PHE A 104 -25.69 2.06 7.15
CA PHE A 104 -25.51 0.71 7.69
C PHE A 104 -24.24 0.04 7.19
N THR A 105 -23.85 0.29 5.93
CA THR A 105 -22.61 -0.25 5.34
C THR A 105 -21.35 0.44 5.86
N GLY A 106 -21.44 1.68 6.38
CA GLY A 106 -20.30 2.38 6.95
C GLY A 106 -19.98 2.04 8.41
N ILE A 107 -20.89 1.32 9.09
CA ILE A 107 -20.75 0.92 10.50
C ILE A 107 -20.18 -0.51 10.64
N VAL A 108 -20.22 -1.31 9.57
CA VAL A 108 -19.67 -2.67 9.50
C VAL A 108 -18.27 -2.68 8.88
#